data_AF-A0A2V9JDD7-F1
#
_entry.id   AF-A0A2V9JDD7-F1
#
_cell.length_a   1.000
_cell.length_b   1.000
_cell.length_c   1.000
_cell.angle_alpha   90.00
_cell.angle_beta   90.00
_cell.angle_gamma   90.00
#
_symmetry.space_group_name_H-M   'P 1'
#
loop_
_entity.id
_entity.type
_entity.pdbx_description
1 polymer ?
#
loop_
_entity_poly.entity_id
_entity_poly.type
_entity_poly.pdbx_seq_one_letter_code
_entity_poly.pdbx_strand_id
1 'polypeptide(L)'
;MTACLLSSSLTMVMAVAAASQGERKRAVRFILLTMAGGVLFDVLHIHEWLGLIHEGVTPSSNPWGVPLFGATFFGLTGLHMTHVTIGVIYLGVIAIGFGRSKFSAEDVEVSGLYWHFVDLVWMFILPMVYLLSNRI
;
A
#
# COMPACT_ATOMS: atom_id res chain seq x y z
N MET A 1 -3.50 -9.98 -1.39
CA MET A 1 -2.88 -8.68 -1.03
C MET A 1 -1.57 -8.40 -1.76
N THR A 2 -0.54 -9.24 -1.67
CA THR A 2 0.79 -9.00 -2.30
C THR A 2 0.79 -8.86 -3.81
N ALA A 3 0.01 -9.66 -4.54
CA ALA A 3 -0.11 -9.51 -6.00
C ALA A 3 -0.71 -8.14 -6.42
N CYS A 4 -1.50 -7.52 -5.54
CA CYS A 4 -2.12 -6.21 -5.77
C CYS A 4 -1.08 -5.08 -5.63
N LEU A 5 -0.18 -5.20 -4.67
CA LEU A 5 0.91 -4.24 -4.49
C LEU A 5 2.00 -4.38 -5.57
N LEU A 6 2.39 -5.62 -5.93
CA LEU A 6 3.35 -5.86 -7.01
C LEU A 6 2.85 -5.37 -8.37
N SER A 7 1.56 -5.55 -8.67
CA SER A 7 0.95 -5.00 -9.89
C SER A 7 0.82 -3.47 -9.83
N SER A 8 0.51 -2.91 -8.65
CA SER A 8 0.47 -1.46 -8.43
C SER A 8 1.85 -0.79 -8.53
N SER A 9 2.91 -1.50 -8.15
CA SER A 9 4.31 -1.06 -8.29
C SER A 9 4.68 -0.97 -9.78
N LEU A 10 4.31 -1.99 -10.57
CA LEU A 10 4.53 -2.00 -12.02
C LEU A 10 3.76 -0.89 -12.74
N THR A 11 2.52 -0.59 -12.33
CA THR A 11 1.77 0.52 -12.90
C THR A 11 2.39 1.87 -12.58
N MET A 12 3.03 2.03 -11.42
CA MET A 12 3.71 3.28 -11.08
C MET A 12 4.97 3.52 -11.93
N VAL A 13 5.76 2.48 -12.22
CA VAL A 13 6.90 2.59 -13.17
C VAL A 13 6.42 3.01 -14.56
N MET A 14 5.30 2.43 -15.03
CA MET A 14 4.69 2.85 -16.29
C MET A 14 4.17 4.31 -16.24
N ALA A 15 3.71 4.77 -15.08
CA ALA A 15 3.31 6.17 -14.89
C ALA A 15 4.49 7.13 -15.04
N VAL A 16 5.62 6.83 -14.41
CA VAL A 16 6.84 7.64 -14.48
C VAL A 16 7.41 7.65 -15.90
N ALA A 17 7.45 6.49 -16.58
CA ALA A 17 7.87 6.40 -17.97
C ALA A 17 6.95 7.20 -18.93
N ALA A 18 5.64 7.16 -18.70
CA ALA A 18 4.70 7.97 -19.48
C ALA A 18 4.84 9.47 -19.17
N ALA A 19 5.17 9.84 -17.92
CA ALA A 19 5.41 11.22 -17.52
C ALA A 19 6.70 11.78 -18.16
N SER A 20 7.77 11.00 -18.21
CA SER A 20 9.03 11.41 -18.86
C SER A 20 8.92 11.53 -20.38
N GLN A 21 8.02 10.76 -21.01
CA GLN A 21 7.69 10.88 -22.44
C GLN A 21 6.70 12.03 -22.75
N GLY A 22 6.25 12.78 -21.74
CA GLY A 22 5.28 13.86 -21.90
C GLY A 22 3.83 13.41 -22.14
N GLU A 23 3.54 12.09 -22.05
CA GLU A 23 2.21 11.52 -22.24
C GLU A 23 1.32 11.71 -21.00
N ARG A 24 0.92 12.96 -20.71
CA ARG A 24 0.19 13.33 -19.47
C ARG A 24 -1.04 12.49 -19.18
N LYS A 25 -1.91 12.28 -20.18
CA LYS A 25 -3.15 11.49 -20.01
C LYS A 25 -2.88 10.02 -19.67
N ARG A 26 -1.73 9.50 -20.08
CA ARG A 26 -1.34 8.11 -19.84
C ARG A 26 -0.70 7.97 -18.47
N ALA A 27 0.17 8.91 -18.08
CA ALA A 27 0.72 9.00 -16.74
C ALA A 27 -0.37 9.08 -15.67
N VAL A 28 -1.35 10.00 -15.81
CA VAL A 28 -2.46 10.13 -14.86
C VAL A 28 -3.29 8.85 -14.76
N ARG A 29 -3.57 8.18 -15.89
CA ARG A 29 -4.29 6.88 -15.86
C ARG A 29 -3.53 5.83 -15.08
N PHE A 30 -2.21 5.73 -15.25
CA PHE A 30 -1.40 4.78 -14.50
C PHE A 30 -1.32 5.13 -13.01
N ILE A 31 -1.23 6.41 -12.64
CA ILE A 31 -1.29 6.84 -11.23
C ILE A 31 -2.63 6.44 -10.60
N LEU A 32 -3.75 6.64 -11.31
CA LEU A 32 -5.07 6.24 -10.81
C LEU A 32 -5.20 4.71 -10.65
N LEU A 33 -4.60 3.93 -11.57
CA LEU A 33 -4.54 2.47 -11.43
C LEU A 33 -3.73 2.04 -10.20
N THR A 34 -2.58 2.69 -9.95
CA THR A 34 -1.78 2.49 -8.74
C THR A 34 -2.59 2.80 -7.48
N MET A 35 -3.31 3.92 -7.45
CA MET A 35 -4.19 4.28 -6.34
C MET A 35 -5.27 3.22 -6.09
N ALA A 36 -5.91 2.72 -7.15
CA ALA A 36 -6.92 1.67 -7.03
C ALA A 36 -6.34 0.38 -6.43
N GLY A 37 -5.11 0.02 -6.80
CA GLY A 37 -4.39 -1.12 -6.21
C GLY A 37 -4.14 -0.95 -4.71
N GLY A 38 -3.74 0.26 -4.27
CA GLY A 38 -3.56 0.60 -2.85
C GLY A 38 -4.85 0.58 -2.04
N VAL A 39 -5.94 1.16 -2.57
CA VAL A 39 -7.25 1.12 -1.90
C VAL A 39 -7.75 -0.31 -1.76
N LEU A 40 -7.62 -1.12 -2.82
CA LEU A 40 -8.01 -2.53 -2.77
C LEU A 40 -7.18 -3.30 -1.72
N PHE A 41 -5.90 -2.98 -1.57
CA PHE A 41 -5.06 -3.55 -0.52
C PHE A 41 -5.60 -3.22 0.89
N ASP A 42 -5.87 -1.94 1.18
CA ASP A 42 -6.40 -1.52 2.48
C ASP A 42 -7.76 -2.18 2.77
N VAL A 43 -8.67 -2.26 1.79
CA VAL A 43 -9.99 -2.89 1.95
C VAL A 43 -9.88 -4.37 2.28
N LEU A 44 -9.04 -5.11 1.54
CA LEU A 44 -8.83 -6.53 1.81
C LEU A 44 -8.25 -6.77 3.20
N HIS A 45 -7.36 -5.88 3.66
CA HIS A 45 -6.74 -6.01 4.96
C HIS A 45 -7.69 -5.65 6.11
N ILE A 46 -8.55 -4.65 5.94
CA ILE A 46 -9.64 -4.35 6.88
C ILE A 46 -10.56 -5.56 7.03
N HIS A 47 -10.92 -6.23 5.93
CA HIS A 47 -11.75 -7.42 5.98
C HIS A 47 -11.09 -8.54 6.80
N GLU A 48 -9.79 -8.73 6.66
CA GLU A 48 -9.01 -9.69 7.45
C GLU A 48 -8.95 -9.31 8.94
N TRP A 49 -8.70 -8.03 9.25
CA TRP A 49 -8.78 -7.51 10.62
C TRP A 49 -10.12 -7.79 11.27
N LEU A 50 -11.22 -7.53 10.55
CA LEU A 50 -12.57 -7.80 11.06
C LEU A 50 -12.81 -9.28 11.31
N GLY A 51 -12.29 -10.17 10.45
CA GLY A 51 -12.34 -11.61 10.68
C GLY A 51 -11.62 -12.01 11.97
N LEU A 52 -10.38 -11.56 12.14
CA LEU A 52 -9.56 -11.84 13.32
C LEU A 52 -10.19 -11.30 14.62
N ILE A 53 -10.77 -10.10 14.56
CA ILE A 53 -11.47 -9.51 15.72
C ILE A 53 -12.73 -10.30 16.08
N HIS A 54 -13.50 -10.78 15.09
CA HIS A 54 -14.65 -11.65 15.35
C HIS A 54 -14.25 -12.99 15.96
N GLU A 55 -13.10 -13.52 15.58
CA GLU A 55 -12.54 -14.71 16.20
C GLU A 55 -12.05 -14.42 17.64
N GLY A 56 -11.81 -13.16 18.01
CA GLY A 56 -11.44 -12.77 19.38
C GLY A 56 -9.97 -12.37 19.52
N VAL A 57 -9.23 -12.32 18.41
CA VAL A 57 -7.89 -11.74 18.33
C VAL A 57 -8.01 -10.23 18.28
N THR A 58 -7.68 -9.58 19.39
CA THR A 58 -7.61 -8.14 19.54
C THR A 58 -6.18 -7.73 19.91
N PRO A 59 -5.84 -6.43 19.85
CA PRO A 59 -4.54 -5.95 20.33
C PRO A 59 -4.25 -6.30 21.79
N SER A 60 -5.27 -6.57 22.61
CA SER A 60 -5.14 -6.85 24.03
C SER A 60 -5.45 -8.30 24.41
N SER A 61 -6.08 -9.08 23.52
CA SER A 61 -6.46 -10.47 23.76
C SER A 61 -6.15 -11.32 22.54
N ASN A 62 -5.42 -12.41 22.73
CA ASN A 62 -5.22 -13.39 21.67
C ASN A 62 -5.54 -14.79 22.22
N PRO A 63 -6.65 -15.42 21.79
CA PRO A 63 -6.98 -16.78 22.20
C PRO A 63 -6.14 -17.86 21.48
N TRP A 64 -5.40 -17.51 20.42
CA TRP A 64 -4.57 -18.42 19.63
C TRP A 64 -3.08 -18.11 19.83
N GLY A 65 -2.49 -18.62 20.91
CA GLY A 65 -1.03 -18.57 21.13
C GLY A 65 -0.54 -17.39 21.97
N VAL A 66 0.54 -16.74 21.54
CA VAL A 66 1.27 -15.75 22.34
C VAL A 66 0.44 -14.47 22.51
N PRO A 67 0.24 -13.93 23.73
CA PRO A 67 -0.56 -12.73 23.96
C PRO A 67 -0.07 -11.49 23.18
N LEU A 68 1.24 -11.41 22.92
CA LEU A 68 1.87 -10.29 22.23
C LEU A 68 1.66 -10.31 20.71
N PHE A 69 1.21 -11.43 20.13
CA PHE A 69 1.02 -11.57 18.69
C PHE A 69 -0.01 -10.57 18.16
N GLY A 70 -1.18 -10.46 18.81
CA GLY A 70 -2.23 -9.51 18.44
C GLY A 70 -1.73 -8.07 18.43
N ALA A 71 -1.12 -7.63 19.53
CA ALA A 71 -0.55 -6.27 19.63
C ALA A 71 0.48 -5.97 18.53
N THR A 72 1.38 -6.92 18.25
CA THR A 72 2.43 -6.75 17.24
C THR A 72 1.87 -6.78 15.82
N PHE A 73 0.92 -7.68 15.55
CA PHE A 73 0.21 -7.80 14.27
C PHE A 73 -0.50 -6.49 13.93
N PHE A 74 -1.44 -6.06 14.79
CA PHE A 74 -2.23 -4.85 14.57
C PHE A 74 -1.36 -3.58 14.57
N GLY A 75 -0.29 -3.56 15.36
CA GLY A 75 0.67 -2.45 15.39
C GLY A 75 1.44 -2.28 14.08
N LEU A 76 2.10 -3.34 13.60
CA LEU A 76 2.90 -3.30 12.37
C LEU A 76 2.02 -3.09 11.13
N THR A 77 0.93 -3.86 11.02
CA THR A 77 0.01 -3.77 9.89
C THR A 77 -0.76 -2.47 9.88
N GLY A 78 -1.20 -1.97 11.05
CA GLY A 78 -1.93 -0.71 11.17
C GLY A 78 -1.07 0.50 10.83
N LEU A 79 0.19 0.52 11.28
CA LEU A 79 1.15 1.55 10.88
C LEU A 79 1.36 1.55 9.35
N HIS A 80 1.48 0.36 8.76
CA HIS A 80 1.67 0.20 7.33
C HIS A 80 0.45 0.66 6.53
N MET A 81 -0.76 0.23 6.89
CA MET A 81 -2.01 0.69 6.27
C MET A 81 -2.15 2.21 6.33
N THR A 82 -1.78 2.82 7.45
CA THR A 82 -1.78 4.28 7.58
C THR A 82 -0.87 4.94 6.53
N HIS A 83 0.32 4.39 6.29
CA HIS A 83 1.24 4.88 5.25
C HIS A 83 0.69 4.66 3.84
N VAL A 84 0.06 3.51 3.56
CA VAL A 84 -0.59 3.23 2.28
C VAL A 84 -1.71 4.25 2.01
N THR A 85 -2.59 4.48 2.98
CA THR A 85 -3.66 5.48 2.87
C THR A 85 -3.11 6.89 2.62
N ILE A 86 -2.06 7.32 3.33
CA ILE A 86 -1.39 8.60 3.09
C ILE A 86 -0.81 8.64 1.67
N GLY A 87 -0.18 7.56 1.22
CA GLY A 87 0.32 7.42 -0.14
C GLY A 87 -0.74 7.57 -1.22
N VAL A 88 -1.92 6.97 -1.00
CA VAL A 88 -3.05 7.07 -1.95
C VAL A 88 -3.49 8.52 -2.08
N ILE A 89 -3.61 9.22 -0.95
CA ILE A 89 -3.96 10.65 -0.93
C ILE A 89 -2.90 11.46 -1.67
N TYR A 90 -1.62 11.19 -1.41
CA TYR A 90 -0.49 11.87 -2.04
C TYR A 90 -0.48 11.67 -3.57
N LEU A 91 -0.64 10.43 -4.04
CA LEU A 91 -0.78 10.13 -5.47
C LEU A 91 -1.99 10.82 -6.10
N GLY A 92 -3.10 10.95 -5.36
CA GLY A 92 -4.28 11.70 -5.80
C GLY A 92 -3.98 13.18 -6.05
N VAL A 93 -3.22 13.82 -5.15
CA VAL A 93 -2.79 15.21 -5.31
C VAL A 93 -1.88 15.37 -6.53
N ILE A 94 -0.91 14.46 -6.71
CA ILE A 94 0.00 14.46 -7.87
C ILE A 94 -0.77 14.24 -9.17
N ALA A 95 -1.70 13.29 -9.23
CA ALA A 95 -2.54 13.02 -10.40
C ALA A 95 -3.32 14.26 -10.84
N ILE A 96 -3.95 14.97 -9.89
CA ILE A 96 -4.71 16.19 -10.16
C ILE A 96 -3.78 17.32 -10.63
N GLY A 97 -2.67 17.56 -9.94
CA GLY A 97 -1.79 18.68 -10.26
C GLY A 97 -0.96 18.48 -11.54
N PHE A 98 -0.52 17.26 -11.82
CA PHE A 98 0.13 16.89 -13.09
C PHE A 98 -0.87 16.99 -14.25
N GLY A 99 -2.12 16.56 -14.03
CA GLY A 99 -3.21 16.76 -14.99
C GLY A 99 -3.49 18.23 -15.32
N ARG A 100 -3.32 19.14 -14.34
CA ARG A 100 -3.45 20.60 -14.53
C ARG A 100 -2.16 21.29 -14.98
N SER A 101 -1.13 20.52 -15.35
CA SER A 101 0.19 21.02 -15.78
C SER A 101 0.90 21.92 -14.76
N LYS A 102 0.60 21.74 -13.46
CA LYS A 102 1.24 22.49 -12.37
C LYS A 102 2.48 21.80 -11.80
N PHE A 103 2.65 20.51 -12.09
CA PHE A 103 3.75 19.68 -11.61
C PHE A 103 4.60 19.15 -12.76
N SER A 104 5.88 18.92 -12.47
CA SER A 104 6.87 18.38 -13.40
C SER A 104 6.87 16.85 -13.39
N ALA A 105 7.57 16.23 -14.34
CA ALA A 105 7.78 14.77 -14.35
C ALA A 105 8.58 14.29 -13.13
N GLU A 106 9.46 15.14 -12.59
CA GLU A 106 10.24 14.88 -11.38
C GLU A 106 9.35 14.69 -10.15
N ASP A 107 8.27 15.48 -10.00
CA ASP A 107 7.32 15.31 -8.89
C ASP A 107 6.63 13.94 -8.93
N VAL A 108 6.33 13.44 -10.15
CA VAL A 108 5.75 12.11 -10.36
C VAL A 108 6.76 11.02 -9.98
N GLU A 109 8.04 11.19 -10.32
CA GLU A 109 9.10 10.25 -9.96
C GLU A 109 9.31 10.17 -8.45
N VAL A 110 9.38 11.31 -7.75
CA VAL A 110 9.46 11.36 -6.28
C VAL A 110 8.26 10.68 -5.64
N SER A 111 7.06 10.90 -6.18
CA SER A 111 5.85 10.21 -5.70
C SER A 111 5.89 8.70 -5.94
N GLY A 112 6.52 8.26 -7.04
CA GLY A 112 6.75 6.85 -7.33
C GLY A 112 7.72 6.21 -6.34
N LEU A 113 8.82 6.88 -6.03
CA LEU A 113 9.81 6.42 -5.04
C LEU A 113 9.17 6.22 -3.66
N TYR A 114 8.31 7.15 -3.22
CA TYR A 114 7.54 6.99 -1.99
C TYR A 114 6.66 5.74 -2.02
N TRP A 115 5.93 5.52 -3.13
CA TRP A 115 5.05 4.35 -3.27
C TRP A 115 5.83 3.03 -3.26
N HIS A 116 6.97 2.97 -3.96
CA HIS A 116 7.86 1.81 -3.97
C HIS A 116 8.46 1.52 -2.59
N PHE A 117 8.78 2.55 -1.81
CA PHE A 117 9.25 2.38 -0.44
C PHE A 117 8.19 1.70 0.44
N VAL A 118 6.93 2.14 0.35
CA VAL A 118 5.82 1.52 1.08
C VAL A 118 5.66 0.05 0.68
N ASP A 119 5.65 -0.25 -0.62
CA ASP A 119 5.58 -1.62 -1.14
C ASP A 119 6.72 -2.52 -0.63
N LEU A 120 7.95 -2.00 -0.62
CA LEU A 120 9.13 -2.71 -0.11
C LEU A 120 8.99 -3.06 1.37
N VAL A 121 8.46 -2.15 2.21
CA VAL A 121 8.21 -2.45 3.62
C VAL A 121 7.21 -3.59 3.78
N TRP A 122 6.16 -3.63 2.96
CA TRP A 122 5.18 -4.73 3.00
C TRP A 122 5.80 -6.08 2.65
N MET A 123 6.75 -6.11 1.71
CA MET A 123 7.50 -7.32 1.35
C MET A 123 8.23 -7.95 2.55
N PHE A 124 8.60 -7.16 3.57
CA PHE A 124 9.18 -7.66 4.81
C PHE A 124 8.11 -8.04 5.86
N ILE A 125 7.01 -7.29 5.95
CA ILE A 125 5.93 -7.56 6.90
C ILE A 125 5.26 -8.91 6.59
N LEU A 126 4.94 -9.17 5.32
CA LEU A 126 4.23 -10.40 4.94
C LEU A 126 4.92 -11.70 5.40
N PRO A 127 6.22 -11.95 5.11
CA PRO A 127 6.87 -13.18 5.55
C PRO A 127 7.02 -13.26 7.07
N MET A 128 7.31 -12.15 7.75
CA MET A 128 7.42 -12.13 9.21
C MET A 128 6.11 -12.49 9.91
N VAL A 129 5.01 -11.93 9.42
CA VAL A 129 3.71 -12.10 10.07
C VAL A 129 2.99 -13.37 9.59
N TYR A 130 2.98 -13.65 8.29
CA TYR A 130 2.15 -14.73 7.73
C TYR A 130 2.92 -16.03 7.49
N LEU A 131 4.20 -15.98 7.09
CA LEU A 131 4.96 -17.21 6.78
C LEU A 131 5.67 -17.79 8.00
N LEU A 132 6.21 -16.93 8.87
CA LEU A 132 6.90 -17.35 10.10
C LEU A 132 5.93 -17.71 11.23
N SER A 133 4.74 -17.09 11.28
CA SER A 133 3.72 -17.46 12.29
C SER A 133 3.05 -18.81 12.03
N ASN A 134 3.01 -19.30 10.78
CA ASN A 134 2.39 -20.58 10.44
C ASN A 134 3.21 -21.82 10.89
N ARG A 135 4.35 -21.62 11.56
CA ARG A 135 5.25 -22.68 12.04
C ARG A 135 5.41 -22.72 13.58
N ILE A 136 4.49 -22.10 14.33
CA ILE A 136 4.48 -22.16 15.80
C ILE A 136 3.15 -22.72 16.28
#